data_AF-A0A5B1M3P6-F1
#
_entry.id   AF-A0A5B1M3P6-F1
#
_cell.length_a   1.000
_cell.length_b   1.000
_cell.length_c   1.000
_cell.angle_alpha   90.00
_cell.angle_beta   90.00
_cell.angle_gamma   90.00
#
_symmetry.space_group_name_H-M   'P 1'
#
loop_
_entity.id
_entity.type
_entity.pdbx_description
1 polymer ?
#
loop_
_entity_poly.entity_id
_entity_poly.type
_entity_poly.pdbx_seq_one_letter_code
_entity_poly.pdbx_strand_id
1 'polypeptide(L)'
;MMRRVLAAATVVVVLAGCDGSAEPDTEPSDAVVTSSPTSEAVDPGPVVECPRAVAEPDPQLPDEVPDGATSVRLCDGGADEVTPPLDALTTDVASVASAINDQPLVSRACADRQLPTYQLAFGYPDGSRFVVAGRFTRCGELLVGSGRRAKAGPPLRTFLDLLQAQRSTTTPPDRMFGPDSLDCAQPQQEWTWPLGDPAELTVAVLCVGQPDRPGEARRATIPPDDLATLVASMERHTASTADVFTCPVPRTEHWIVGANAWGDPITLPHGCLGPTIRPGRDWRPRGEAREIVRKLVKNAG
;
A
#
# COMPACT_ATOMS: atom_id res chain seq x y z
N MET A 1 -7.35 -11.73 -52.69
CA MET A 1 -7.49 -13.03 -52.01
C MET A 1 -6.26 -13.26 -51.14
N MET A 2 -6.31 -12.88 -49.85
CA MET A 2 -5.19 -13.02 -48.91
C MET A 2 -5.50 -14.13 -47.92
N ARG A 3 -4.65 -15.17 -47.93
CA ARG A 3 -4.75 -16.37 -47.09
C ARG A 3 -4.44 -16.03 -45.63
N ARG A 4 -5.37 -16.40 -44.75
CA ARG A 4 -5.18 -16.46 -43.29
C ARG A 4 -4.40 -17.71 -42.94
N VAL A 5 -3.34 -17.59 -42.15
CA VAL A 5 -2.64 -18.73 -41.54
C VAL A 5 -3.07 -18.78 -40.07
N LEU A 6 -3.82 -19.83 -39.73
CA LEU A 6 -4.16 -20.23 -38.36
C LEU A 6 -3.00 -21.06 -37.82
N ALA A 7 -2.38 -20.63 -36.71
CA ALA A 7 -1.49 -21.46 -35.91
C ALA A 7 -2.31 -22.02 -34.74
N ALA A 8 -2.55 -23.34 -34.77
CA ALA A 8 -3.12 -24.10 -33.68
C ALA A 8 -2.00 -24.47 -32.69
N ALA A 9 -2.16 -24.11 -31.42
CA ALA A 9 -1.27 -24.54 -30.35
C ALA A 9 -1.77 -25.86 -29.76
N THR A 10 -0.94 -26.88 -29.87
CA THR A 10 -1.17 -28.26 -29.43
C THR A 10 -1.03 -28.36 -27.92
N VAL A 11 -2.07 -28.87 -27.25
CA VAL A 11 -2.03 -29.26 -25.84
C VAL A 11 -1.30 -30.61 -25.73
N VAL A 12 -0.21 -30.65 -24.97
CA VAL A 12 0.46 -31.91 -24.60
C VAL A 12 -0.03 -32.32 -23.22
N VAL A 13 -0.88 -33.34 -23.17
CA VAL A 13 -1.24 -34.08 -21.95
C VAL A 13 -0.21 -35.19 -21.78
N VAL A 14 0.63 -35.11 -20.74
CA VAL A 14 1.48 -36.22 -20.32
C VAL A 14 0.74 -36.99 -19.23
N LEU A 15 0.11 -38.09 -19.63
CA LEU A 15 -0.33 -39.16 -18.74
C LEU A 15 0.75 -40.26 -18.79
N ALA A 16 1.54 -40.37 -17.72
CA ALA A 16 2.39 -41.52 -17.48
C ALA A 16 1.81 -42.27 -16.27
N GLY A 17 1.22 -43.44 -16.54
CA GLY A 17 1.04 -44.48 -15.55
C GLY A 17 2.25 -45.42 -15.55
N CYS A 18 2.53 -46.05 -14.41
CA CYS A 18 2.54 -47.50 -14.25
C CYS A 18 3.09 -47.90 -12.87
N ASP A 19 2.42 -48.91 -12.33
CA ASP A 19 2.75 -49.80 -11.23
C ASP A 19 4.23 -50.19 -11.07
N GLY A 20 4.63 -50.37 -9.81
CA GLY A 20 5.87 -51.03 -9.45
C GLY A 20 5.96 -51.33 -7.96
N SER A 21 5.44 -52.49 -7.56
CA SER A 21 5.64 -53.12 -6.26
C SER A 21 7.13 -53.33 -5.95
N ALA A 22 7.56 -52.87 -4.78
CA ALA A 22 8.58 -53.51 -3.95
C ALA A 22 8.50 -52.88 -2.55
N GLU A 23 8.10 -53.66 -1.55
CA GLU A 23 8.25 -53.34 -0.14
C GLU A 23 9.70 -53.61 0.27
N PRO A 24 10.47 -52.61 0.75
CA PRO A 24 11.64 -52.87 1.56
C PRO A 24 11.24 -52.78 3.03
N ASP A 25 11.42 -53.90 3.74
CA ASP A 25 11.49 -53.97 5.20
C ASP A 25 12.34 -52.82 5.73
N THR A 26 11.67 -51.82 6.30
CA THR A 26 12.31 -50.69 6.96
C THR A 26 12.22 -50.95 8.45
N GLU A 27 13.38 -51.31 9.02
CA GLU A 27 13.62 -51.35 10.46
C GLU A 27 13.11 -50.06 11.12
N PRO A 28 12.57 -50.12 12.35
CA PRO A 28 12.14 -48.94 13.08
C PRO A 28 13.36 -48.07 13.39
N SER A 29 13.64 -47.11 12.50
CA SER A 29 14.56 -46.01 12.76
C SER A 29 13.97 -45.19 13.88
N ASP A 30 14.69 -45.11 15.00
CA ASP A 30 14.41 -44.23 16.11
C ASP A 30 14.16 -42.82 15.56
N ALA A 31 12.88 -42.43 15.51
CA ALA A 31 12.47 -41.11 15.13
C ALA A 31 13.03 -40.15 16.17
N VAL A 32 14.19 -39.56 15.86
CA VAL A 32 14.68 -38.35 16.50
C VAL A 32 13.59 -37.31 16.29
N VAL A 33 12.77 -37.14 17.32
CA VAL A 33 11.82 -36.04 17.45
C VAL A 33 12.65 -34.78 17.39
N THR A 34 12.84 -34.28 16.17
CA THR A 34 13.37 -32.95 15.92
C THR A 34 12.24 -32.02 16.31
N SER A 35 12.18 -31.69 17.60
CA SER A 35 11.37 -30.61 18.12
C SER A 35 11.75 -29.38 17.32
N SER A 36 10.90 -29.01 16.36
CA SER A 36 10.99 -27.69 15.74
C SER A 36 11.02 -26.69 16.89
N PRO A 37 11.99 -25.77 16.94
CA PRO A 37 12.00 -24.76 17.99
C PRO A 37 10.66 -24.05 17.92
N THR A 38 9.88 -24.17 18.99
CA THR A 38 8.75 -23.28 19.24
C THR A 38 9.37 -21.89 19.25
N SER A 39 9.28 -21.17 18.14
CA SER A 39 9.57 -19.75 18.10
C SER A 39 8.62 -19.11 19.11
N GLU A 40 9.11 -18.88 20.34
CA GLU A 40 8.42 -18.03 21.29
C GLU A 40 8.09 -16.74 20.55
N ALA A 41 6.80 -16.42 20.50
CA ALA A 41 6.33 -15.19 19.87
C ALA A 41 7.02 -14.04 20.60
N VAL A 42 8.02 -13.44 19.95
CA VAL A 42 8.70 -12.25 20.44
C VAL A 42 7.63 -11.18 20.54
N ASP A 43 7.30 -10.76 21.75
CA ASP A 43 6.47 -9.59 22.00
C ASP A 43 7.13 -8.42 21.24
N PRO A 44 6.47 -7.83 20.23
CA PRO A 44 7.07 -6.79 19.38
C PRO A 44 7.46 -5.53 20.14
N GLY A 45 7.16 -5.47 21.44
CA GLY A 45 7.45 -4.34 22.30
C GLY A 45 6.44 -3.21 22.09
N PRO A 46 6.61 -2.09 22.80
CA PRO A 46 5.71 -0.96 22.67
C PRO A 46 5.81 -0.37 21.25
N VAL A 47 4.68 -0.38 20.53
CA VAL A 47 4.56 0.28 19.23
C VAL A 47 4.70 1.79 19.40
N VAL A 48 5.64 2.39 18.68
CA VAL A 48 5.88 3.84 18.71
C VAL A 48 4.69 4.65 18.21
N GLU A 49 4.36 5.72 18.94
CA GLU A 49 3.32 6.67 18.55
C GLU A 49 3.85 7.73 17.57
N CYS A 50 3.01 8.12 16.61
CA CYS A 50 3.33 9.21 15.70
C CYS A 50 3.46 10.54 16.45
N PRO A 51 4.47 11.36 16.14
CA PRO A 51 4.57 12.70 16.69
C PRO A 51 3.37 13.55 16.24
N ARG A 52 2.84 14.37 17.14
CA ARG A 52 1.76 15.32 16.83
C ARG A 52 2.22 16.53 16.04
N ALA A 53 3.49 16.88 16.20
CA ALA A 53 4.12 18.00 15.52
C ALA A 53 4.97 17.48 14.37
N VAL A 54 5.12 18.33 13.36
CA VAL A 54 6.06 18.12 12.27
C VAL A 54 7.48 18.18 12.84
N ALA A 55 8.32 17.19 12.51
CA ALA A 55 9.70 17.20 12.95
C ALA A 55 10.47 18.39 12.36
N GLU A 56 11.21 19.08 13.23
CA GLU A 56 12.18 20.11 12.88
C GLU A 56 13.60 19.57 13.12
N PRO A 57 14.62 20.09 12.43
CA PRO A 57 16.00 19.72 12.73
C PRO A 57 16.36 20.05 14.18
N ASP A 58 16.86 19.07 14.92
CA ASP A 58 17.29 19.23 16.31
C ASP A 58 18.82 19.15 16.39
N PRO A 59 19.53 20.26 16.68
CA PRO A 59 20.98 20.27 16.74
C PRO A 59 21.57 19.40 17.86
N GLN A 60 20.76 18.92 18.81
CA GLN A 60 21.20 18.04 19.90
C GLN A 60 21.16 16.55 19.52
N LEU A 61 20.48 16.20 18.42
CA LEU A 61 20.34 14.82 17.96
C LEU A 61 21.42 14.47 16.92
N PRO A 62 21.85 13.19 16.84
CA PRO A 62 22.74 12.73 15.80
C PRO A 62 22.12 12.94 14.40
N ASP A 63 22.94 13.10 13.38
CA ASP A 63 22.52 13.21 11.98
C ASP A 63 22.28 11.85 11.29
N GLU A 64 22.11 10.81 12.09
CA GLU A 64 21.84 9.43 11.71
C GLU A 64 20.81 8.83 12.65
N VAL A 65 20.06 7.84 12.16
CA VAL A 65 19.14 7.05 12.98
C VAL A 65 19.98 6.11 13.85
N PRO A 66 19.88 6.18 15.20
CA PRO A 66 20.60 5.27 16.08
C PRO A 66 20.18 3.82 15.90
N ASP A 67 21.14 2.91 16.01
CA ASP A 67 20.88 1.46 15.99
C ASP A 67 19.99 1.02 17.17
N GLY A 68 19.35 -0.14 17.01
CA GLY A 68 18.59 -0.79 18.10
C GLY A 68 17.11 -0.43 18.18
N ALA A 69 16.56 0.26 17.19
CA ALA A 69 15.12 0.45 17.07
C ALA A 69 14.42 -0.90 16.87
N THR A 70 13.31 -1.13 17.58
CA THR A 70 12.52 -2.36 17.53
C THR A 70 11.24 -2.21 16.70
N SER A 71 10.81 -0.98 16.47
CA SER A 71 9.68 -0.69 15.59
C SER A 71 9.92 0.59 14.79
N VAL A 72 9.29 0.68 13.63
CA VAL A 72 9.18 1.94 12.89
C VAL A 72 7.77 2.11 12.35
N ARG A 73 7.24 3.32 12.46
CA ARG A 73 5.90 3.69 12.00
C ARG A 73 5.97 4.82 11.00
N LEU A 74 5.28 4.66 9.87
CA LEU A 74 5.02 5.74 8.95
C LEU A 74 3.91 6.62 9.53
N CYS A 75 4.13 7.93 9.50
CA CYS A 75 3.30 8.95 10.10
C CYS A 75 3.09 10.08 9.11
N ASP A 76 1.99 10.82 9.27
CA ASP A 76 1.69 11.98 8.43
C ASP A 76 2.71 13.11 8.71
N GLY A 77 3.18 13.74 7.63
CA GLY A 77 4.06 14.92 7.66
C GLY A 77 3.31 16.25 7.74
N GLY A 78 1.97 16.23 7.65
CA GLY A 78 1.10 17.39 7.71
C GLY A 78 0.77 18.00 6.34
N ALA A 79 1.08 17.29 5.25
CA ALA A 79 0.76 17.69 3.88
C ALA A 79 -0.39 16.89 3.26
N ASP A 80 -0.95 15.90 3.99
CA ASP A 80 -2.01 15.00 3.53
C ASP A 80 -1.70 14.21 2.24
N GLU A 81 -0.41 14.11 1.88
CA GLU A 81 0.02 13.40 0.67
C GLU A 81 0.30 11.91 0.95
N VAL A 82 0.74 11.57 2.17
CA VAL A 82 0.95 10.17 2.58
C VAL A 82 -0.22 9.73 3.44
N THR A 83 -0.68 8.50 3.23
CA THR A 83 -1.65 7.88 4.12
C THR A 83 -0.98 6.84 5.02
N PRO A 84 -0.72 7.15 6.30
CA PRO A 84 -0.07 6.23 7.21
C PRO A 84 -0.83 4.90 7.36
N PRO A 85 -0.16 3.75 7.24
CA PRO A 85 -0.73 2.47 7.65
C PRO A 85 -1.01 2.47 9.16
N LEU A 86 -1.98 1.66 9.58
CA LEU A 86 -2.38 1.61 10.99
C LEU A 86 -1.37 0.86 11.87
N ASP A 87 -0.63 -0.08 11.29
CA ASP A 87 0.38 -0.90 11.94
C ASP A 87 1.79 -0.32 11.79
N ALA A 88 2.72 -0.88 12.56
CA ALA A 88 4.13 -0.56 12.51
C ALA A 88 4.91 -1.74 11.92
N LEU A 89 6.04 -1.42 11.29
CA LEU A 89 7.04 -2.42 10.94
C LEU A 89 7.80 -2.79 12.21
N THR A 90 7.84 -4.07 12.52
CA THR A 90 8.52 -4.64 13.70
C THR A 90 9.59 -5.66 13.31
N THR A 91 9.62 -6.07 12.04
CA THR A 91 10.66 -6.92 11.47
C THR A 91 11.63 -6.10 10.64
N ASP A 92 12.91 -6.47 10.68
CA ASP A 92 13.97 -5.86 9.86
C ASP A 92 14.03 -4.31 9.89
N VAL A 93 13.76 -3.71 11.05
CA VAL A 93 13.77 -2.25 11.26
C VAL A 93 15.16 -1.66 10.94
N ALA A 94 16.23 -2.42 11.17
CA ALA A 94 17.60 -2.04 10.86
C ALA A 94 17.81 -1.72 9.36
N SER A 95 17.14 -2.45 8.45
CA SER A 95 17.21 -2.14 7.01
C SER A 95 16.61 -0.78 6.66
N VAL A 96 15.56 -0.33 7.35
CA VAL A 96 15.00 1.01 7.16
C VAL A 96 15.97 2.08 7.68
N ALA A 97 16.53 1.89 8.87
CA ALA A 97 17.53 2.81 9.44
C ALA A 97 18.76 2.92 8.53
N SER A 98 19.26 1.79 8.03
CA SER A 98 20.36 1.72 7.07
C SER A 98 20.03 2.47 5.77
N ALA A 99 18.83 2.25 5.19
CA ALA A 99 18.40 2.96 4.00
C ALA A 99 18.39 4.48 4.18
N ILE A 100 18.09 4.99 5.39
CA ILE A 100 18.17 6.42 5.73
C ILE A 100 19.62 6.88 5.87
N ASN A 101 20.43 6.14 6.64
CA ASN A 101 21.81 6.51 6.96
C ASN A 101 22.74 6.42 5.74
N ASP A 102 22.41 5.58 4.75
CA ASP A 102 23.12 5.48 3.48
C ASP A 102 22.84 6.66 2.53
N GLN A 103 21.84 7.50 2.84
CA GLN A 103 21.58 8.67 2.02
C GLN A 103 22.65 9.75 2.23
N PRO A 104 23.18 10.34 1.14
CA PRO A 104 24.22 11.37 1.24
C PRO A 104 23.78 12.58 2.06
N LEU A 105 24.67 13.09 2.92
CA LEU A 105 24.47 14.36 3.60
C LEU A 105 24.39 15.52 2.60
N VAL A 106 23.50 16.47 2.88
CA VAL A 106 23.37 17.71 2.09
C VAL A 106 23.67 18.92 2.95
N SER A 107 24.60 19.76 2.50
CA SER A 107 25.07 20.95 3.23
C SER A 107 24.23 22.20 2.98
N ARG A 108 23.36 22.19 1.97
CA ARG A 108 22.46 23.28 1.63
C ARG A 108 21.05 22.75 1.60
N ALA A 109 20.20 23.30 2.47
CA ALA A 109 18.78 23.04 2.40
C ALA A 109 18.22 23.52 1.06
N CYS A 110 17.29 22.74 0.51
CA CYS A 110 16.41 23.22 -0.53
C CYS A 110 15.80 24.57 -0.10
N ALA A 111 15.72 25.52 -1.03
CA ALA A 111 15.12 26.82 -0.72
C ALA A 111 13.60 26.72 -0.45
N ASP A 112 12.98 25.55 -0.69
CA ASP A 112 11.59 25.32 -0.34
C ASP A 112 11.42 25.19 1.18
N ARG A 113 10.50 25.98 1.75
CA ARG A 113 10.09 25.92 3.16
C ARG A 113 8.86 25.01 3.31
N GLN A 114 8.72 24.00 2.45
CA GLN A 114 7.56 23.13 2.52
C GLN A 114 7.65 22.21 3.73
N LEU A 115 6.47 21.87 4.26
CA LEU A 115 6.35 20.88 5.32
C LEU A 115 6.83 19.52 4.78
N PRO A 116 7.39 18.65 5.64
CA PRO A 116 7.59 17.25 5.31
C PRO A 116 6.30 16.61 4.78
N THR A 117 6.46 15.69 3.86
CA THR A 117 5.35 14.92 3.32
C THR A 117 5.01 13.73 4.24
N TYR A 118 6.02 13.17 4.90
CA TYR A 118 5.85 12.04 5.82
C TYR A 118 6.89 12.07 6.94
N GLN A 119 6.64 11.25 7.96
CA GLN A 119 7.59 11.00 9.04
C GLN A 119 7.72 9.48 9.29
N LEU A 120 8.93 9.03 9.62
CA LEU A 120 9.21 7.69 10.12
C LEU A 120 9.60 7.83 11.59
N ALA A 121 8.74 7.35 12.48
CA ALA A 121 9.01 7.32 13.91
C ALA A 121 9.59 5.95 14.28
N PHE A 122 10.82 5.93 14.79
CA PHE A 122 11.50 4.75 15.30
C PHE A 122 11.28 4.63 16.81
N GLY A 123 10.85 3.46 17.29
CA GLY A 123 10.70 3.14 18.70
C GLY A 123 11.83 2.26 19.20
N TYR A 124 12.29 2.51 20.44
CA TYR A 124 13.38 1.78 21.08
C TYR A 124 12.89 1.01 22.32
N PRO A 125 13.64 -0.01 22.78
CA PRO A 125 13.25 -0.82 23.94
C PRO A 125 13.07 -0.04 25.25
N ASP A 126 13.79 1.08 25.42
CA ASP A 126 13.69 1.96 26.58
C ASP A 126 12.47 2.91 26.52
N GLY A 127 11.65 2.80 25.48
CA GLY A 127 10.50 3.66 25.22
C GLY A 127 10.87 5.01 24.61
N SER A 128 12.15 5.27 24.34
CA SER A 128 12.57 6.45 23.59
C SER A 128 12.17 6.34 22.12
N ARG A 129 12.26 7.47 21.41
CA ARG A 129 11.90 7.56 19.99
C ARG A 129 12.86 8.45 19.22
N PHE A 130 13.03 8.13 17.94
CA PHE A 130 13.75 8.96 16.97
C PHE A 130 12.88 9.20 15.74
N VAL A 131 12.79 10.44 15.26
CA VAL A 131 11.90 10.78 14.14
C VAL A 131 12.73 11.26 12.96
N VAL A 132 12.45 10.68 11.80
CA VAL A 132 12.96 11.14 10.51
C VAL A 132 11.81 11.69 9.70
N ALA A 133 11.98 12.87 9.12
CA ALA A 133 10.95 13.48 8.27
C ALA A 133 11.43 13.56 6.83
N GLY A 134 10.59 13.17 5.88
CA GLY A 134 10.93 13.21 4.46
C GLY A 134 9.98 14.05 3.63
N ARG A 135 10.46 14.57 2.50
CA ARG A 135 9.65 15.29 1.50
C ARG A 135 9.92 14.75 0.11
N PHE A 136 8.92 14.67 -0.76
CA PHE A 136 9.11 14.24 -2.16
C PHE A 136 9.33 15.41 -3.13
N THR A 137 9.18 16.65 -2.65
CA THR A 137 9.27 17.85 -3.49
C THR A 137 10.70 18.10 -3.95
N ARG A 138 10.87 18.40 -5.25
CA ARG A 138 12.07 18.82 -6.05
C ARG A 138 13.48 18.42 -5.58
N CYS A 139 13.83 18.65 -4.32
CA CYS A 139 15.09 18.25 -3.70
C CYS A 139 15.04 16.87 -3.02
N GLY A 140 13.84 16.41 -2.61
CA GLY A 140 13.63 15.08 -2.06
C GLY A 140 14.43 14.85 -0.78
N GLU A 141 14.37 15.73 0.21
CA GLU A 141 15.25 15.69 1.41
C GLU A 141 14.66 14.89 2.58
N LEU A 142 15.56 14.37 3.41
CA LEU A 142 15.30 13.79 4.73
C LEU A 142 15.89 14.69 5.81
N LEU A 143 15.13 14.93 6.87
CA LEU A 143 15.57 15.53 8.12
C LEU A 143 15.83 14.39 9.11
N VAL A 144 17.08 14.28 9.58
CA VAL A 144 17.53 13.21 10.48
C VAL A 144 18.27 13.87 11.63
N GLY A 145 17.62 13.99 12.79
CA GLY A 145 18.14 14.73 13.94
C GLY A 145 18.68 16.13 13.57
N SER A 146 19.98 16.34 13.70
CA SER A 146 20.64 17.62 13.37
C SER A 146 20.94 17.81 11.88
N GLY A 147 20.91 16.73 11.10
CA GLY A 147 21.36 16.71 9.72
C GLY A 147 20.25 16.68 8.68
N ARG A 148 20.69 16.84 7.43
CA ARG A 148 19.86 16.69 6.24
C ARG A 148 20.50 15.70 5.30
N ARG A 149 19.69 14.81 4.74
CA ARG A 149 20.13 13.82 3.76
C ARG A 149 19.32 13.92 2.47
N ALA A 150 19.92 13.52 1.36
CA ALA A 150 19.26 13.50 0.07
C ALA A 150 18.26 12.33 -0.04
N LYS A 151 17.46 12.34 -1.11
CA LYS A 151 16.61 11.22 -1.55
C LYS A 151 15.71 10.62 -0.45
N ALA A 152 14.58 11.26 -0.21
CA ALA A 152 13.54 10.75 0.69
C ALA A 152 12.82 9.49 0.16
N GLY A 153 12.76 9.31 -1.17
CA GLY A 153 12.04 8.19 -1.78
C GLY A 153 12.55 6.79 -1.37
N PRO A 154 13.86 6.48 -1.48
CA PRO A 154 14.38 5.16 -1.17
C PRO A 154 14.06 4.65 0.24
N PRO A 155 14.25 5.42 1.34
CA PRO A 155 13.88 4.94 2.67
C PRO A 155 12.40 4.62 2.85
N LEU A 156 11.51 5.45 2.29
CA LEU A 156 10.08 5.16 2.36
C LEU A 156 9.76 3.88 1.60
N ARG A 157 10.31 3.68 0.41
CA ARG A 157 10.10 2.46 -0.37
C ARG A 157 10.57 1.23 0.41
N THR A 158 11.75 1.28 1.01
CA THR A 158 12.26 0.20 1.88
C THR A 158 11.29 -0.10 3.01
N PHE A 159 10.76 0.92 3.69
CA PHE A 159 9.74 0.72 4.72
C PHE A 159 8.48 0.03 4.17
N LEU A 160 7.93 0.49 3.05
CA LEU A 160 6.70 -0.06 2.46
C LEU A 160 6.89 -1.52 2.01
N ASP A 161 8.02 -1.83 1.36
CA ASP A 161 8.36 -3.18 0.89
C ASP A 161 8.48 -4.15 2.08
N LEU A 162 9.15 -3.73 3.16
CA LEU A 162 9.31 -4.54 4.37
C LEU A 162 7.99 -4.72 5.12
N LEU A 163 7.15 -3.67 5.19
CA LEU A 163 5.83 -3.78 5.82
C LEU A 163 4.93 -4.74 5.04
N GLN A 164 4.96 -4.66 3.70
CA GLN A 164 4.25 -5.62 2.86
C GLN A 164 4.75 -7.05 3.09
N ALA A 165 6.06 -7.26 3.18
CA ALA A 165 6.64 -8.57 3.49
C ALA A 165 6.17 -9.09 4.88
N GLN A 166 6.18 -8.24 5.91
CA GLN A 166 5.66 -8.59 7.25
C GLN A 166 4.19 -9.00 7.19
N ARG A 167 3.36 -8.25 6.46
CA ARG A 167 1.93 -8.54 6.32
C ARG A 167 1.64 -9.82 5.54
N SER A 168 2.54 -10.23 4.64
CA SER A 168 2.38 -11.49 3.87
C SER A 168 2.46 -12.75 4.74
N THR A 169 3.03 -12.65 5.95
CA THR A 169 3.18 -13.76 6.90
C THR A 169 2.35 -13.58 8.17
N THR A 170 1.60 -12.48 8.27
CA THR A 170 0.81 -12.10 9.44
C THR A 170 -0.67 -12.05 9.08
N THR A 171 -1.55 -12.31 10.04
CA THR A 171 -3.00 -12.16 9.83
C THR A 171 -3.40 -10.70 10.09
N PRO A 172 -4.24 -10.08 9.23
CA PRO A 172 -4.82 -8.78 9.52
C PRO A 172 -5.56 -8.76 10.86
N PRO A 173 -5.68 -7.60 11.54
CA PRO A 173 -6.42 -7.52 12.78
C PRO A 173 -7.91 -7.87 12.56
N ASP A 174 -8.55 -8.49 13.56
CA ASP A 174 -10.00 -8.83 13.53
C ASP A 174 -10.95 -7.60 13.47
N ARG A 175 -10.39 -6.38 13.42
CA ARG A 175 -11.15 -5.16 13.30
C ARG A 175 -11.78 -5.10 11.91
N MET A 176 -13.11 -5.21 11.88
CA MET A 176 -13.87 -4.96 10.66
C MET A 176 -14.02 -3.46 10.40
N PHE A 177 -13.62 -3.03 9.20
CA PHE A 177 -13.94 -1.71 8.66
C PHE A 177 -15.30 -1.75 7.98
N GLY A 178 -16.19 -0.85 8.37
CA GLY A 178 -17.53 -0.76 7.81
C GLY A 178 -17.64 0.32 6.72
N PRO A 179 -18.67 0.29 5.88
CA PRO A 179 -18.92 1.36 4.92
C PRO A 179 -19.05 2.74 5.57
N ASP A 180 -19.58 2.80 6.80
CA ASP A 180 -19.81 4.05 7.53
C ASP A 180 -18.52 4.74 7.99
N SER A 181 -17.41 4.02 8.09
CA SER A 181 -16.09 4.60 8.40
C SER A 181 -15.38 5.20 7.19
N LEU A 182 -15.95 5.05 5.99
CA LEU A 182 -15.36 5.57 4.76
C LEU A 182 -15.84 7.00 4.46
N ASP A 183 -14.89 7.88 4.18
CA ASP A 183 -15.12 9.27 3.79
C ASP A 183 -14.78 9.45 2.29
N CYS A 184 -15.64 10.17 1.57
CA CYS A 184 -15.36 10.54 0.19
C CYS A 184 -14.16 11.49 0.06
N ALA A 185 -13.80 12.18 1.14
CA ALA A 185 -12.63 13.04 1.27
C ALA A 185 -11.37 12.31 1.75
N GLN A 186 -11.39 10.97 1.84
CA GLN A 186 -10.21 10.22 2.25
C GLN A 186 -9.02 10.48 1.29
N PRO A 187 -7.78 10.44 1.79
CA PRO A 187 -6.59 10.75 1.01
C PRO A 187 -6.35 9.77 -0.16
N GLN A 188 -5.53 10.20 -1.10
CA GLN A 188 -5.03 9.34 -2.19
C GLN A 188 -3.76 8.61 -1.74
N GLN A 189 -3.52 7.42 -2.30
CA GLN A 189 -2.42 6.54 -1.90
C GLN A 189 -1.18 6.61 -2.81
N GLU A 190 -0.95 7.74 -3.49
CA GLU A 190 0.11 7.82 -4.50
C GLU A 190 1.48 7.40 -3.95
N TRP A 191 1.75 7.75 -2.70
CA TRP A 191 3.05 7.54 -2.06
C TRP A 191 3.14 6.29 -1.18
N THR A 192 2.02 5.62 -0.92
CA THR A 192 1.94 4.43 -0.05
C THR A 192 1.66 3.16 -0.83
N TRP A 193 1.55 3.25 -2.16
CA TRP A 193 1.60 2.09 -3.04
C TRP A 193 2.88 1.27 -2.75
N PRO A 194 2.79 -0.06 -2.55
CA PRO A 194 1.67 -0.95 -2.87
C PRO A 194 0.69 -1.28 -1.73
N LEU A 195 0.71 -0.61 -0.58
CA LEU A 195 -0.04 -1.06 0.61
C LEU A 195 -1.57 -1.06 0.45
N GLY A 196 -2.15 -0.24 -0.42
CA GLY A 196 -3.56 -0.33 -0.75
C GLY A 196 -3.79 -0.54 -2.23
N ASP A 197 -3.44 -1.75 -2.68
CA ASP A 197 -3.84 -2.24 -4.01
C ASP A 197 -5.37 -2.32 -4.09
N PRO A 198 -6.03 -1.68 -5.08
CA PRO A 198 -7.47 -1.81 -5.29
C PRO A 198 -7.98 -3.25 -5.45
N ALA A 199 -7.10 -4.20 -5.81
CA ALA A 199 -7.46 -5.62 -5.82
C ALA A 199 -7.74 -6.20 -4.41
N GLU A 200 -7.26 -5.54 -3.36
CA GLU A 200 -7.41 -5.96 -1.96
C GLU A 200 -8.59 -5.28 -1.23
N LEU A 201 -9.44 -4.54 -1.94
CA LEU A 201 -10.62 -3.91 -1.37
C LEU A 201 -11.54 -4.94 -0.68
N THR A 202 -11.75 -4.76 0.62
CA THR A 202 -12.68 -5.59 1.43
C THR A 202 -14.00 -4.86 1.72
N VAL A 203 -13.97 -3.53 1.74
CA VAL A 203 -15.13 -2.66 1.90
C VAL A 203 -14.97 -1.44 1.01
N ALA A 204 -16.07 -0.96 0.42
CA ALA A 204 -16.05 0.21 -0.44
C ALA A 204 -17.40 0.96 -0.47
N VAL A 205 -17.33 2.25 -0.76
CA VAL A 205 -18.47 3.07 -1.17
C VAL A 205 -18.16 3.78 -2.48
N LEU A 206 -19.20 4.00 -3.28
CA LEU A 206 -19.14 4.87 -4.45
C LEU A 206 -19.55 6.27 -4.04
N CYS A 207 -18.67 7.24 -4.30
CA CYS A 207 -18.91 8.65 -4.05
C CYS A 207 -19.40 9.32 -5.33
N VAL A 208 -20.44 10.16 -5.23
CA VAL A 208 -20.99 10.93 -6.35
C VAL A 208 -21.07 12.42 -6.00
N GLY A 209 -20.29 13.25 -6.69
CA GLY A 209 -20.23 14.69 -6.47
C GLY A 209 -19.06 15.36 -7.19
N GLN A 210 -18.73 16.59 -6.78
CA GLN A 210 -17.58 17.31 -7.31
C GLN A 210 -16.30 16.85 -6.59
N PRO A 211 -15.25 16.38 -7.30
CA PRO A 211 -14.01 15.94 -6.67
C PRO A 211 -13.30 17.01 -5.83
N ASP A 212 -13.49 18.29 -6.17
CA ASP A 212 -12.92 19.43 -5.43
C ASP A 212 -13.71 19.75 -4.15
N ARG A 213 -14.86 19.09 -3.92
CA ARG A 213 -15.69 19.19 -2.72
C ARG A 213 -16.11 17.80 -2.24
N PRO A 214 -15.15 16.94 -1.88
CA PRO A 214 -15.43 15.53 -1.62
C PRO A 214 -16.33 15.33 -0.39
N GLY A 215 -16.30 16.25 0.58
CA GLY A 215 -17.20 16.21 1.75
C GLY A 215 -18.68 16.51 1.44
N GLU A 216 -18.98 17.07 0.26
CA GLU A 216 -20.37 17.27 -0.22
C GLU A 216 -20.86 16.08 -1.07
N ALA A 217 -20.00 15.08 -1.31
CA ALA A 217 -20.33 13.95 -2.16
C ALA A 217 -21.36 13.02 -1.49
N ARG A 218 -22.26 12.51 -2.31
CA ARG A 218 -23.24 11.51 -1.87
C ARG A 218 -22.62 10.12 -1.94
N ARG A 219 -22.97 9.27 -0.98
CA ARG A 219 -22.41 7.93 -0.84
C ARG A 219 -23.42 6.87 -1.22
N ALA A 220 -22.97 5.87 -1.98
CA ALA A 220 -23.68 4.62 -2.18
C ALA A 220 -22.80 3.46 -1.73
N THR A 221 -23.24 2.73 -0.70
CA THR A 221 -22.54 1.52 -0.24
C THR A 221 -22.48 0.48 -1.35
N ILE A 222 -21.30 -0.12 -1.54
CA ILE A 222 -21.11 -1.21 -2.48
C ILE A 222 -21.33 -2.53 -1.72
N PRO A 223 -22.38 -3.31 -2.03
CA PRO A 223 -22.60 -4.62 -1.41
C PRO A 223 -21.39 -5.55 -1.63
N PRO A 224 -21.09 -6.49 -0.71
CA PRO A 224 -19.93 -7.39 -0.84
C PRO A 224 -19.89 -8.19 -2.15
N ASP A 225 -21.03 -8.72 -2.60
CA ASP A 225 -21.12 -9.48 -3.87
C ASP A 225 -20.84 -8.59 -5.10
N ASP A 226 -21.36 -7.36 -5.06
CA ASP A 226 -21.11 -6.35 -6.08
C ASP A 226 -19.62 -5.97 -6.06
N LEU A 227 -19.02 -5.78 -4.87
CA LEU A 227 -17.60 -5.43 -4.71
C LEU A 227 -16.68 -6.51 -5.26
N ALA A 228 -16.93 -7.79 -4.95
CA ALA A 228 -16.17 -8.91 -5.51
C ALA A 228 -16.18 -8.90 -7.04
N THR A 229 -17.34 -8.59 -7.64
CA THR A 229 -17.48 -8.44 -9.10
C THR A 229 -16.69 -7.24 -9.64
N LEU A 230 -16.71 -6.11 -8.94
CA LEU A 230 -15.95 -4.93 -9.32
C LEU A 230 -14.43 -5.19 -9.27
N VAL A 231 -13.94 -5.75 -8.16
CA VAL A 231 -12.52 -6.12 -7.97
C VAL A 231 -12.04 -7.07 -9.08
N ALA A 232 -12.77 -8.16 -9.33
CA ALA A 232 -12.45 -9.08 -10.42
C ALA A 232 -12.50 -8.41 -11.82
N SER A 233 -13.25 -7.32 -11.96
CA SER A 233 -13.22 -6.50 -13.19
C SER A 233 -12.03 -5.54 -13.22
N MET A 234 -11.54 -5.03 -12.10
CA MET A 234 -10.39 -4.12 -12.06
C MET A 234 -9.14 -4.83 -12.58
N GLU A 235 -8.92 -6.08 -12.15
CA GLU A 235 -7.79 -6.89 -12.61
C GLU A 235 -7.83 -7.15 -14.13
N ARG A 236 -9.02 -7.47 -14.66
CA ARG A 236 -9.20 -7.88 -16.07
C ARG A 236 -9.37 -6.72 -17.05
N HIS A 237 -9.93 -5.60 -16.61
CA HIS A 237 -10.38 -4.52 -17.49
C HIS A 237 -9.67 -3.18 -17.20
N THR A 238 -8.40 -3.24 -16.82
CA THR A 238 -7.53 -2.07 -16.68
C THR A 238 -6.79 -1.78 -18.00
N ALA A 239 -6.78 -0.51 -18.42
CA ALA A 239 -6.10 -0.05 -19.63
C ALA A 239 -4.99 0.95 -19.29
N SER A 240 -3.90 0.93 -20.08
CA SER A 240 -2.88 1.96 -20.03
C SER A 240 -3.46 3.30 -20.48
N THR A 241 -3.09 4.38 -19.77
CA THR A 241 -3.45 5.76 -20.11
C THR A 241 -2.27 6.59 -20.55
N ALA A 242 -1.06 6.01 -20.59
CA ALA A 242 0.19 6.71 -20.91
C ALA A 242 0.17 7.45 -22.25
N ASP A 243 -0.61 6.97 -23.23
CA ASP A 243 -0.70 7.55 -24.58
C ASP A 243 -1.91 8.48 -24.77
N VAL A 244 -2.69 8.74 -23.71
CA VAL A 244 -3.89 9.59 -23.78
C VAL A 244 -3.50 11.04 -23.48
N PHE A 245 -3.20 11.81 -24.53
CA PHE A 245 -2.75 13.21 -24.41
C PHE A 245 -3.87 14.19 -23.97
N THR A 246 -5.14 13.82 -24.14
CA THR A 246 -6.29 14.64 -23.73
C THR A 246 -7.37 13.72 -23.17
N CYS A 247 -7.98 14.07 -22.03
CA CYS A 247 -9.19 13.39 -21.56
C CYS A 247 -10.38 14.02 -22.31
N PRO A 248 -11.03 13.32 -23.26
CA PRO A 248 -12.06 13.92 -24.11
C PRO A 248 -13.44 14.02 -23.42
N VAL A 249 -13.57 13.51 -22.19
CA VAL A 249 -14.84 13.38 -21.48
C VAL A 249 -14.84 14.32 -20.27
N PRO A 250 -15.94 15.07 -20.00
CA PRO A 250 -16.09 15.75 -18.72
C PRO A 250 -15.90 14.71 -17.61
N ARG A 251 -15.07 15.06 -16.61
CA ARG A 251 -14.80 14.19 -15.46
C ARG A 251 -16.15 13.73 -14.90
N THR A 252 -16.41 12.42 -14.92
CA THR A 252 -17.65 11.94 -14.34
C THR A 252 -17.61 12.22 -12.85
N GLU A 253 -18.73 12.66 -12.30
CA GLU A 253 -18.87 13.06 -10.89
C GLU A 253 -18.88 11.85 -9.94
N HIS A 254 -18.07 10.81 -10.16
CA HIS A 254 -17.97 9.69 -9.23
C HIS A 254 -16.57 9.07 -9.13
N TRP A 255 -16.27 8.55 -7.94
CA TRP A 255 -15.04 7.81 -7.60
C TRP A 255 -15.35 6.71 -6.58
N ILE A 256 -14.41 5.79 -6.37
CA ILE A 256 -14.55 4.73 -5.37
C ILE A 256 -13.57 5.01 -4.23
N VAL A 257 -14.06 4.88 -3.01
CA VAL A 257 -13.27 4.89 -1.78
C VAL A 257 -13.52 3.59 -1.03
N GLY A 258 -12.51 3.03 -0.41
CA GLY A 258 -12.62 1.78 0.34
C GLY A 258 -11.46 1.57 1.29
N ALA A 259 -11.35 0.36 1.81
CA ALA A 259 -10.22 -0.08 2.61
C ALA A 259 -9.91 -1.56 2.35
N ASN A 260 -8.68 -1.97 2.61
CA ASN A 260 -8.29 -3.38 2.61
C ASN A 260 -8.52 -4.04 3.99
N ALA A 261 -8.09 -5.30 4.13
CA ALA A 261 -8.21 -6.04 5.40
C ALA A 261 -7.39 -5.44 6.56
N TRP A 262 -6.34 -4.67 6.25
CA TRP A 262 -5.50 -3.99 7.25
C TRP A 262 -6.08 -2.63 7.68
N GLY A 263 -7.09 -2.14 6.95
CA GLY A 263 -7.68 -0.82 7.17
C GLY A 263 -6.96 0.30 6.43
N ASP A 264 -6.05 -0.01 5.52
CA ASP A 264 -5.43 1.03 4.70
C ASP A 264 -6.48 1.57 3.73
N PRO A 265 -6.67 2.89 3.66
CA PRO A 265 -7.69 3.49 2.82
C PRO A 265 -7.28 3.44 1.36
N ILE A 266 -8.22 3.10 0.49
CA ILE A 266 -8.03 2.96 -0.94
C ILE A 266 -8.93 3.90 -1.72
N THR A 267 -8.34 4.90 -2.39
CA THR A 267 -9.05 5.85 -3.24
C THR A 267 -8.74 5.61 -4.71
N LEU A 268 -9.78 5.41 -5.51
CA LEU A 268 -9.70 5.27 -6.96
C LEU A 268 -10.26 6.56 -7.58
N PRO A 269 -9.46 7.63 -7.71
CA PRO A 269 -9.92 8.89 -8.27
C PRO A 269 -10.30 8.71 -9.74
N HIS A 270 -11.08 9.63 -10.31
CA HIS A 270 -11.43 9.54 -11.72
C HIS A 270 -10.25 9.97 -12.62
N GLY A 271 -9.77 9.05 -13.45
CA GLY A 271 -8.81 9.29 -14.51
C GLY A 271 -9.46 9.73 -15.83
N CYS A 272 -8.76 9.61 -16.95
CA CYS A 272 -9.32 9.98 -18.26
C CYS A 272 -10.40 9.01 -18.75
N LEU A 273 -10.31 7.74 -18.35
CA LEU A 273 -11.09 6.65 -18.95
C LEU A 273 -12.03 5.96 -17.96
N GLY A 274 -11.95 6.35 -16.69
CA GLY A 274 -12.60 5.69 -15.57
C GLY A 274 -11.76 5.87 -14.30
N PRO A 275 -12.10 5.18 -13.20
CA PRO A 275 -11.32 5.25 -11.97
C PRO A 275 -9.88 4.77 -12.18
N THR A 276 -8.91 5.56 -11.71
CA THR A 276 -7.49 5.24 -11.74
C THR A 276 -7.18 4.19 -10.67
N ILE A 277 -6.66 3.04 -11.12
CA ILE A 277 -6.27 1.93 -10.24
C ILE A 277 -4.83 2.11 -9.77
N ARG A 278 -4.00 2.69 -10.62
CA ARG A 278 -2.60 3.03 -10.33
C ARG A 278 -2.10 4.09 -11.31
N PRO A 279 -0.99 4.80 -11.03
CA PRO A 279 -0.45 5.79 -11.94
C PRO A 279 -0.32 5.26 -13.38
N GLY A 280 -0.93 5.98 -14.33
CA GLY A 280 -0.92 5.61 -15.75
C GLY A 280 -1.85 4.45 -16.15
N ARG A 281 -2.73 3.98 -15.25
CA ARG A 281 -3.72 2.94 -15.57
C ARG A 281 -5.10 3.21 -14.98
N ASP A 282 -6.09 3.19 -15.86
CA ASP A 282 -7.50 3.39 -15.52
C ASP A 282 -8.29 2.10 -15.72
N TRP A 283 -9.23 1.84 -14.81
CA TRP A 283 -10.21 0.78 -14.92
C TRP A 283 -11.38 1.20 -15.80
N ARG A 284 -11.72 0.33 -16.76
CA ARG A 284 -12.86 0.49 -17.66
C ARG A 284 -13.88 -0.60 -17.38
N PRO A 285 -14.87 -0.37 -16.48
CA PRO A 285 -15.87 -1.39 -16.19
C PRO A 285 -16.61 -1.84 -17.45
N ARG A 286 -16.81 -3.16 -17.58
CA ARG A 286 -17.54 -3.81 -18.69
C ARG A 286 -18.54 -4.80 -18.14
N GLY A 287 -19.52 -5.16 -18.98
CA GLY A 287 -20.53 -6.16 -18.63
C GLY A 287 -21.23 -5.83 -17.31
N GLU A 288 -21.29 -6.83 -16.42
CA GLU A 288 -21.92 -6.74 -15.11
C GLU A 288 -21.34 -5.63 -14.23
N ALA A 289 -20.01 -5.49 -14.17
CA ALA A 289 -19.36 -4.45 -13.37
C ALA A 289 -19.81 -3.02 -13.78
N ARG A 290 -20.07 -2.81 -15.08
CA ARG A 290 -20.60 -1.53 -15.58
C ARG A 290 -22.04 -1.30 -15.13
N GLU A 291 -22.85 -2.34 -15.11
CA GLU A 291 -24.25 -2.22 -14.64
C GLU A 291 -24.31 -1.98 -13.12
N ILE A 292 -23.42 -2.60 -12.34
CA ILE A 292 -23.23 -2.32 -10.90
C ILE A 292 -22.90 -0.84 -10.68
N VAL A 293 -21.88 -0.30 -11.36
CA VAL A 293 -21.49 1.12 -11.21
C VAL A 293 -22.66 2.05 -11.55
N ARG A 294 -23.39 1.79 -12.65
CA ARG A 294 -24.57 2.61 -13.01
C ARG A 294 -25.67 2.57 -11.96
N LYS A 295 -25.95 1.39 -11.41
CA LYS A 295 -26.92 1.20 -10.32
C LYS A 295 -26.50 2.00 -9.08
N LEU A 296 -25.23 1.93 -8.69
CA LEU A 296 -24.69 2.69 -7.55
C LEU A 296 -24.79 4.20 -7.77
N VAL A 297 -24.41 4.70 -8.94
CA VAL A 297 -24.52 6.14 -9.27
C VAL A 297 -25.97 6.61 -9.19
N LYS A 298 -26.91 5.81 -9.70
CA LYS A 298 -28.35 6.11 -9.61
C LYS A 298 -28.85 6.12 -8.16
N ASN A 299 -28.36 5.23 -7.32
CA ASN A 299 -28.79 5.09 -5.92
C ASN A 299 -28.20 6.17 -5.00
N ALA A 300 -27.05 6.74 -5.35
CA ALA A 300 -26.54 7.95 -4.72
C ALA A 300 -27.34 9.21 -5.12
N GLY A 301 -28.12 9.09 -6.21
CA GLY A 301 -29.01 10.05 -6.87
C GLY A 301 -30.19 10.50 -6.05
#